data_AF-A0AAV0WSA0-F1
#
_entry.id   AF-A0AAV0WSA0-F1
#
_cell.length_a   1.000
_cell.length_b   1.000
_cell.length_c   1.000
_cell.angle_alpha   90.00
_cell.angle_beta   90.00
_cell.angle_gamma   90.00
#
_symmetry.space_group_name_H-M   'P 1'
#
loop_
_entity.id
_entity.type
_entity.pdbx_description
1 polymer ?
#
loop_
_entity_poly.entity_id
_entity_poly.type
_entity_poly.pdbx_seq_one_letter_code
_entity_poly.pdbx_strand_id
1 'polypeptide(L)'
;MAMKLIAEYDPFLSKHILNYGNPGKGNTSYMSFFTYEQFIKIMAEKVISTIVEELKSSTYYSISVDSTPDISNADQLSFVIRYVNSIGEPVERFLGFMENTGHKAEPIAEAIFSTFNKDNIDIKFLMLPLHPREVTPSRVLSS
;
A
#
# COMPACT_ATOMS: atom_id res chain seq x y z
N MET A 1 0.11 0.60 21.19
CA MET A 1 -0.82 -0.49 20.80
C MET A 1 -0.29 -1.24 19.57
N ALA A 2 0.12 -0.57 18.48
CA ALA A 2 0.63 -1.27 17.29
C ALA A 2 2.03 -1.90 17.45
N MET A 3 2.94 -1.35 18.27
CA MET A 3 4.23 -2.03 18.57
C MET A 3 4.02 -3.43 19.15
N LYS A 4 2.97 -3.62 19.97
CA LYS A 4 2.63 -4.93 20.52
C LYS A 4 2.14 -5.89 19.43
N LEU A 5 1.37 -5.39 18.46
CA LEU A 5 0.93 -6.18 17.32
C LEU A 5 2.12 -6.62 16.45
N ILE A 6 3.06 -5.71 16.16
CA ILE A 6 4.29 -6.06 15.41
C ILE A 6 5.10 -7.10 16.20
N ALA A 7 5.18 -6.95 17.52
CA ALA A 7 5.89 -7.87 18.39
C ALA A 7 5.27 -9.27 18.47
N GLU A 8 4.01 -9.48 18.08
CA GLU A 8 3.44 -10.83 17.95
C GLU A 8 4.16 -11.64 16.87
N TYR A 9 4.70 -10.96 15.85
CA TYR A 9 5.39 -11.56 14.71
C TYR A 9 6.91 -11.36 14.73
N ASP A 10 7.44 -10.57 15.67
CA ASP A 10 8.87 -10.34 15.87
C ASP A 10 9.30 -10.75 17.30
N PRO A 11 9.92 -11.94 17.46
CA PRO A 11 10.38 -12.43 18.76
C PRO A 11 11.40 -11.53 19.44
N PHE A 12 12.25 -10.83 18.67
CA PHE A 12 13.25 -9.92 19.22
C PHE A 12 12.56 -8.71 19.84
N LEU A 13 11.63 -8.10 19.10
CA LEU A 13 10.85 -6.98 19.59
C LEU A 13 9.97 -7.35 20.78
N SER A 14 9.34 -8.54 20.74
CA SER A 14 8.55 -9.08 21.86
C SER A 14 9.36 -9.15 23.15
N LYS A 15 10.55 -9.74 23.08
CA LYS A 15 11.47 -9.83 24.23
C LYS A 15 11.91 -8.45 24.71
N HIS A 16 12.14 -7.51 23.80
CA HIS A 16 12.49 -6.14 24.17
C HIS A 16 11.36 -5.45 24.94
N ILE A 17 10.13 -5.51 24.43
CA ILE A 17 8.96 -4.91 25.10
C ILE A 17 8.70 -5.54 26.47
N LEU A 18 8.87 -6.87 26.60
CA LEU A 18 8.71 -7.56 27.89
C LEU A 18 9.74 -7.12 28.92
N ASN A 19 11.01 -6.98 28.51
CA ASN A 19 12.10 -6.67 29.43
C ASN A 19 12.21 -5.17 29.75
N TYR A 20 11.87 -4.29 28.79
CA TYR A 20 12.18 -2.86 28.85
C TYR A 20 10.97 -1.95 28.60
N GLY A 21 9.78 -2.48 28.30
CA GLY A 21 8.59 -1.68 28.01
C GLY A 21 8.05 -0.91 29.22
N ASN A 22 8.31 -1.40 30.44
CA ASN A 22 7.93 -0.76 31.70
C ASN A 22 9.06 -0.90 32.75
N PRO A 23 10.19 -0.20 32.59
CA PRO A 23 11.39 -0.47 33.38
C PRO A 23 11.37 0.21 34.78
N GLY A 24 10.25 0.79 35.19
CA GLY A 24 10.12 1.52 36.46
C GLY A 24 10.79 2.91 36.44
N LYS A 25 10.90 3.54 37.62
CA LYS A 25 11.56 4.86 37.76
C LYS A 25 13.08 4.74 37.61
N GLY A 26 13.70 5.74 36.99
CA GLY A 26 15.17 5.83 36.84
C GLY A 26 15.75 5.11 35.63
N ASN A 27 14.91 4.50 34.79
CA ASN A 27 15.32 3.79 33.59
C ASN A 27 14.67 4.39 32.33
N THR A 28 15.43 4.46 31.23
CA THR A 28 14.94 4.94 29.94
C THR A 28 14.34 3.77 29.15
N SER A 29 13.03 3.79 28.89
CA SER A 29 12.38 2.73 28.10
C SER A 29 12.53 2.89 26.59
N TYR A 30 12.91 4.07 26.09
CA TYR A 30 12.85 4.47 24.66
C TYR A 30 11.50 4.17 23.98
N MET A 31 10.45 3.91 24.78
CA MET A 31 9.10 3.56 24.33
C MET A 31 8.12 4.71 24.61
N SER A 32 8.61 5.96 24.62
CA SER A 32 7.73 7.12 24.66
C SER A 32 6.87 7.15 23.40
N PHE A 33 5.70 7.79 23.49
CA PHE A 33 4.81 7.99 22.34
C PHE A 33 5.58 8.53 21.11
N PHE A 34 6.41 9.55 21.31
CA PHE A 34 7.21 10.15 20.23
C PHE A 34 8.15 9.14 19.57
N THR A 35 8.88 8.35 20.35
CA THR A 35 9.85 7.39 19.79
C THR A 35 9.16 6.27 19.03
N TYR A 36 8.03 5.80 19.57
CA TYR A 36 7.20 4.78 18.95
C TYR A 36 6.64 5.21 17.57
N GLU A 37 6.10 6.43 17.47
CA GLU A 37 5.60 6.96 16.20
C GLU A 37 6.70 7.04 15.14
N GLN A 38 7.93 7.41 15.53
CA GLN A 38 9.06 7.43 14.60
C GLN A 38 9.43 6.03 14.09
N PHE A 39 9.41 5.01 14.95
CA PHE A 39 9.63 3.64 14.51
C PHE A 39 8.58 3.19 13.49
N ILE A 40 7.30 3.44 13.75
CA ILE A 40 6.23 3.10 12.81
C ILE A 40 6.45 3.78 11.47
N LYS A 41 6.77 5.09 11.50
CA LYS A 41 7.00 5.86 10.30
C LYS A 41 8.14 5.29 9.46
N ILE A 42 9.29 4.99 10.07
CA ILE A 42 10.45 4.40 9.37
C ILE A 42 10.10 3.02 8.79
N MET A 43 9.37 2.18 9.54
CA MET A 43 8.95 0.87 9.05
C MET A 43 7.97 1.00 7.87
N ALA A 44 7.00 1.90 7.96
CA ALA A 44 6.05 2.16 6.88
C ALA A 44 6.78 2.66 5.63
N GLU A 45 7.68 3.64 5.76
CA GLU A 45 8.51 4.14 4.65
C GLU A 45 9.33 3.02 4.01
N LYS A 46 9.92 2.11 4.82
CA LYS A 46 10.68 0.98 4.29
C LYS A 46 9.80 -0.02 3.53
N VAL A 47 8.59 -0.30 4.02
CA VAL A 47 7.63 -1.16 3.33
C VAL A 47 7.23 -0.55 1.98
N ILE A 48 6.85 0.73 1.96
CA ILE A 48 6.48 1.43 0.72
C ILE A 48 7.65 1.47 -0.26
N SER A 49 8.86 1.81 0.19
CA SER A 49 10.07 1.79 -0.66
C SER A 49 10.30 0.43 -1.30
N THR A 50 10.12 -0.65 -0.52
CA THR A 50 10.29 -2.02 -1.03
C THR A 50 9.25 -2.35 -2.09
N ILE A 51 7.98 -1.96 -1.88
CA ILE A 51 6.92 -2.13 -2.88
C ILE A 51 7.25 -1.34 -4.15
N VAL A 52 7.68 -0.09 -4.03
CA VAL A 52 8.04 0.76 -5.18
C VAL A 52 9.23 0.19 -5.96
N GLU A 53 10.23 -0.36 -5.28
CA GLU A 53 11.36 -1.06 -5.90
C GLU A 53 10.88 -2.31 -6.67
N GLU A 54 9.99 -3.11 -6.08
CA GLU A 54 9.38 -4.27 -6.75
C GLU A 54 8.58 -3.83 -7.99
N LEU A 55 7.80 -2.75 -7.90
CA LEU A 55 7.06 -2.19 -9.04
C LEU A 55 7.97 -1.73 -10.18
N LYS A 56 9.10 -1.09 -9.86
CA LYS A 56 10.10 -0.67 -10.87
C LYS A 56 10.74 -1.86 -11.60
N SER A 57 10.79 -3.03 -10.96
CA SER A 57 11.24 -4.27 -11.58
C SER A 57 10.16 -4.98 -12.40
N SER A 58 8.88 -4.64 -12.17
CA SER A 58 7.74 -5.18 -12.89
C SER A 58 7.51 -4.42 -14.20
N THR A 59 6.96 -5.10 -15.22
CA THR A 59 6.68 -4.46 -16.52
C THR A 59 5.38 -3.63 -16.49
N TYR A 60 4.36 -4.11 -15.78
CA TYR A 60 3.04 -3.50 -15.70
C TYR A 60 2.42 -3.77 -14.34
N TYR A 61 1.53 -2.88 -13.93
CA TYR A 61 0.71 -3.05 -12.73
C TYR A 61 -0.70 -2.50 -12.92
N SER A 62 -1.61 -2.90 -12.03
CA SER A 62 -2.97 -2.41 -11.95
C SER A 62 -3.27 -1.91 -10.55
N ILE A 63 -4.26 -1.02 -10.40
CA ILE A 63 -4.68 -0.48 -9.12
C ILE A 63 -6.12 -0.90 -8.81
N SER A 64 -6.41 -1.06 -7.53
CA SER A 64 -7.75 -1.21 -6.99
C SER A 64 -7.95 -0.16 -5.92
N VAL A 65 -9.01 0.65 -6.08
CA VAL A 65 -9.38 1.69 -5.13
C VAL A 65 -10.78 1.37 -4.63
N ASP A 66 -10.93 1.10 -3.34
CA ASP A 66 -12.21 0.70 -2.75
C ASP A 66 -12.56 1.54 -1.51
N SER A 67 -13.83 1.85 -1.34
CA SER A 67 -14.33 2.65 -0.22
C SER A 67 -14.50 1.78 1.01
N THR A 68 -13.86 2.18 2.10
CA THR A 68 -13.97 1.51 3.40
C THR A 68 -14.31 2.52 4.49
N PRO A 69 -15.24 2.22 5.41
CA PRO A 69 -15.49 3.07 6.56
C PRO A 69 -14.32 3.01 7.53
N ASP A 70 -13.90 4.16 8.07
CA ASP A 70 -12.90 4.22 9.15
C ASP A 70 -13.53 4.06 10.54
N ILE A 71 -12.71 4.09 11.61
CA ILE A 71 -13.15 3.93 13.01
C ILE A 71 -14.19 5.01 13.41
N SER A 72 -14.18 6.17 12.75
CA SER A 72 -15.12 7.27 12.96
C SER A 72 -16.34 7.23 12.02
N ASN A 73 -16.46 6.20 11.18
CA ASN A 73 -17.42 6.07 10.08
C ASN A 73 -17.28 7.16 9.01
N ALA A 74 -16.10 7.80 8.90
CA ALA A 74 -15.77 8.59 7.74
C ALA A 74 -15.25 7.64 6.65
N ASP A 75 -15.72 7.82 5.42
CA ASP A 75 -15.25 7.03 4.29
C ASP A 75 -13.78 7.36 3.99
N GLN A 76 -12.96 6.33 3.79
CA GLN A 76 -11.60 6.42 3.28
C GLN A 76 -11.45 5.49 2.08
N LEU A 77 -10.54 5.81 1.18
CA LEU A 77 -10.27 4.99 0.01
C LEU A 77 -9.04 4.13 0.26
N SER A 78 -9.20 2.81 0.24
CA SER A 78 -8.10 1.86 0.27
C SER A 78 -7.40 1.84 -1.08
N PHE A 79 -6.08 1.99 -1.10
CA PHE A 79 -5.29 1.98 -2.33
C PHE A 79 -4.42 0.73 -2.38
N VAL A 80 -4.73 -0.14 -3.34
CA VAL A 80 -4.07 -1.44 -3.54
C VAL A 80 -3.47 -1.49 -4.93
N ILE A 81 -2.25 -1.99 -5.04
CA ILE A 81 -1.56 -2.22 -6.31
C ILE A 81 -1.31 -3.71 -6.52
N ARG A 82 -1.47 -4.16 -7.77
CA ARG A 82 -1.24 -5.54 -8.20
C ARG A 82 -0.25 -5.57 -9.36
N TYR A 83 0.75 -6.42 -9.26
CA TYR A 83 1.79 -6.62 -10.28
C TYR A 83 2.22 -8.07 -10.35
N VAL A 84 3.03 -8.41 -11.35
CA VAL A 84 3.68 -9.71 -11.47
C VAL A 84 5.13 -9.55 -11.03
N ASN A 85 5.56 -10.37 -10.07
CA ASN A 85 6.94 -10.33 -9.57
C ASN A 85 7.93 -10.96 -10.56
N SER A 86 9.21 -10.95 -10.21
CA SER A 86 10.30 -11.46 -11.06
C SER A 86 10.22 -12.97 -11.36
N ILE A 87 9.46 -13.74 -10.58
CA ILE A 87 9.25 -15.18 -10.80
C ILE A 87 7.92 -15.48 -11.52
N GLY A 88 7.19 -14.45 -11.96
CA GLY A 88 5.96 -14.61 -12.72
C GLY A 88 4.69 -14.79 -11.88
N GLU A 89 4.77 -14.55 -10.57
CA GLU A 89 3.62 -14.70 -9.67
C GLU A 89 2.89 -13.36 -9.45
N PRO A 90 1.55 -13.36 -9.40
CA PRO A 90 0.77 -12.18 -9.07
C PRO A 90 0.97 -11.82 -7.59
N VAL A 91 1.24 -10.54 -7.33
CA VAL A 91 1.44 -9.98 -6.00
C VAL A 91 0.50 -8.81 -5.81
N GLU A 92 -0.16 -8.78 -4.65
CA GLU A 92 -1.01 -7.68 -4.22
C GLU A 92 -0.37 -6.96 -3.03
N ARG A 93 -0.33 -5.64 -3.08
CA ARG A 93 0.25 -4.78 -2.04
C ARG A 93 -0.69 -3.64 -1.70
N PHE A 94 -0.95 -3.46 -0.41
CA PHE A 94 -1.61 -2.29 0.11
C PHE A 94 -0.59 -1.15 0.27
N LEU A 95 -0.88 0.02 -0.30
CA LEU A 95 0.00 1.20 -0.19
C LEU A 95 -0.51 2.19 0.86
N GLY A 96 -1.80 2.19 1.16
CA GLY A 96 -2.34 3.04 2.21
C GLY A 96 -3.79 3.42 1.99
N PHE A 97 -4.25 4.27 2.89
CA PHE A 97 -5.53 4.95 2.76
C PHE A 97 -5.33 6.33 2.17
N MET A 98 -6.30 6.73 1.36
CA MET A 98 -6.44 8.08 0.82
C MET A 98 -7.68 8.71 1.44
N GLU A 99 -7.63 10.01 1.68
CA GLU A 99 -8.82 10.75 2.10
C GLU A 99 -9.92 10.61 1.04
N ASN A 100 -11.16 10.38 1.47
CA ASN A 100 -12.28 10.41 0.55
C ASN A 100 -12.55 11.87 0.14
N THR A 101 -12.09 12.23 -1.06
CA THR A 101 -12.29 13.55 -1.65
C THR A 101 -13.68 13.71 -2.30
N GLY A 102 -14.60 12.78 -2.02
CA GLY A 102 -15.98 12.74 -2.48
C GLY A 102 -16.22 11.66 -3.55
N HIS A 103 -17.49 11.42 -3.91
CA HIS A 103 -17.88 10.37 -4.85
C HIS A 103 -17.75 10.76 -6.34
N LYS A 104 -17.00 11.83 -6.65
CA LYS A 104 -16.80 12.28 -8.03
C LYS A 104 -15.51 11.68 -8.58
N ALA A 105 -15.52 11.36 -9.87
CA ALA A 105 -14.37 10.73 -10.53
C ALA A 105 -13.11 11.62 -10.53
N GLU A 106 -13.27 12.93 -10.68
CA GLU A 106 -12.15 13.88 -10.76
C GLU A 106 -11.34 13.99 -9.44
N PRO A 107 -11.96 14.22 -8.26
CA PRO A 107 -11.25 14.20 -6.98
C PRO A 107 -10.56 12.87 -6.67
N ILE A 108 -11.16 11.74 -7.06
CA ILE A 108 -10.55 10.42 -6.90
C ILE A 108 -9.31 10.31 -7.80
N ALA A 109 -9.41 10.73 -9.06
CA ALA A 109 -8.27 10.71 -9.98
C ALA A 109 -7.12 11.61 -9.48
N GLU A 110 -7.42 12.81 -8.98
CA GLU A 110 -6.42 13.71 -8.41
C GLU A 110 -5.71 13.08 -7.21
N ALA A 111 -6.47 12.47 -6.30
CA ALA A 111 -5.92 11.78 -5.14
C ALA A 111 -5.03 10.58 -5.56
N ILE A 112 -5.41 9.87 -6.62
CA ILE A 112 -4.58 8.81 -7.23
C ILE A 112 -3.28 9.42 -7.75
N PHE A 113 -3.32 10.46 -8.60
CA PHE A 113 -2.11 11.08 -9.14
C PHE A 113 -1.18 11.64 -8.04
N SER A 114 -1.76 12.22 -6.98
CA SER A 114 -1.01 12.68 -5.81
C SER A 114 -0.24 11.53 -5.14
N THR A 115 -0.89 10.38 -4.97
CA THR A 115 -0.26 9.17 -4.40
C THR A 115 0.87 8.66 -5.28
N PHE A 116 0.66 8.57 -6.61
CA PHE A 116 1.70 8.16 -7.55
C PHE A 116 2.93 9.08 -7.50
N ASN A 117 2.71 10.39 -7.47
CA ASN A 117 3.80 11.38 -7.40
C ASN A 117 4.55 11.32 -6.06
N LYS A 118 3.81 11.20 -4.96
CA LYS A 118 4.37 11.10 -3.61
C LYS A 118 5.29 9.89 -3.46
N ASP A 119 4.86 8.73 -3.94
CA ASP A 119 5.59 7.47 -3.79
C ASP A 119 6.52 7.17 -4.98
N ASN A 120 6.65 8.10 -5.94
CA ASN A 120 7.49 7.98 -7.12
C ASN A 120 7.18 6.72 -7.97
N ILE A 121 5.88 6.51 -8.21
CA ILE A 121 5.32 5.42 -9.02
C ILE A 121 5.00 6.00 -10.42
N ASP A 122 5.55 5.41 -11.48
CA ASP A 122 5.40 5.93 -12.85
C ASP A 122 4.11 5.44 -13.53
N ILE A 123 3.11 6.29 -13.58
CA ILE A 123 1.79 6.01 -14.16
C ILE A 123 1.80 5.44 -15.58
N LYS A 124 2.88 5.60 -16.36
CA LYS A 124 2.99 5.02 -17.71
C LYS A 124 2.87 3.49 -17.72
N PHE A 125 3.23 2.83 -16.63
CA PHE A 125 3.16 1.36 -16.51
C PHE A 125 1.82 0.88 -15.94
N LEU A 126 0.90 1.80 -15.62
CA LEU A 126 -0.44 1.46 -15.21
C LEU A 126 -1.20 0.85 -16.40
N MET A 127 -1.55 -0.41 -16.26
CA MET A 127 -2.35 -1.12 -17.25
C MET A 127 -3.79 -0.64 -17.16
N LEU A 128 -4.27 0.03 -18.20
CA LEU A 128 -5.70 0.30 -18.35
C LEU A 128 -6.43 -1.03 -18.53
N PRO A 129 -7.66 -1.19 -17.97
CA PRO A 129 -8.48 -2.35 -18.29
C PRO A 129 -8.59 -2.44 -19.80
N LEU A 130 -8.18 -3.60 -20.35
CA LEU A 130 -8.28 -3.87 -21.76
C LEU A 130 -9.74 -3.61 -22.17
N HIS A 131 -9.98 -2.59 -22.99
CA HIS A 131 -11.20 -2.59 -23.77
C HIS A 131 -11.27 -3.94 -24.51
N PRO A 132 -12.43 -4.61 -24.54
CA PRO A 132 -12.56 -5.84 -25.31
C PRO A 132 -12.06 -5.54 -26.71
N ARG A 133 -11.01 -6.24 -27.15
CA ARG A 133 -10.57 -6.15 -28.54
C ARG A 133 -11.80 -6.49 -29.37
N GLU A 134 -12.26 -5.55 -30.20
CA GLU A 134 -13.28 -5.86 -31.19
C GLU A 134 -12.80 -7.08 -31.95
N VAL A 135 -13.58 -8.16 -31.87
CA VAL A 135 -13.34 -9.36 -32.66
C VAL A 135 -13.54 -8.92 -34.10
N THR A 136 -12.44 -8.72 -34.83
CA THR A 136 -12.51 -8.48 -36.27
C THR A 136 -13.26 -9.65 -36.90
N PRO A 137 -14.34 -9.42 -37.66
CA PRO A 137 -15.08 -10.52 -38.27
C PRO A 137 -14.12 -11.23 -39.23
N SER A 138 -13.83 -12.50 -38.93
CA SER A 138 -13.13 -13.40 -39.83
C SER A 138 -13.87 -13.37 -41.18
N ARG A 139 -13.14 -12.91 -42.20
CA ARG A 139 -13.53 -12.90 -43.61
C ARG A 139 -14.29 -14.19 -43.95
N VAL A 140 -15.55 -14.05 -44.35
CA VAL A 140 -16.31 -15.09 -45.04
C VAL A 140 -15.52 -15.42 -46.31
N LEU A 141 -14.86 -16.58 -46.34
CA LEU A 141 -14.40 -17.16 -47.59
C LEU A 141 -15.63 -17.80 -48.24
N SER A 142 -16.20 -17.09 -49.21
CA SER A 142 -17.09 -17.66 -50.19
C SER A 142 -16.29 -18.59 -51.10
N SER A 143 -16.65 -19.87 -51.10
CA SER A 143 -16.39 -20.82 -52.19
C SER A 143 -17.63 -21.66 -52.40
#